data_AF-A0A8E7KQ90-F1
#
_entry.id   AF-A0A8E7KQ90-F1
#
_cell.length_a   1.000
_cell.length_b   1.000
_cell.length_c   1.000
_cell.angle_alpha   90.00
_cell.angle_beta   90.00
_cell.angle_gamma   90.00
#
_symmetry.space_group_name_H-M   'P 1'
#
loop_
_entity.id
_entity.type
_entity.pdbx_description
1 polymer ?
#
loop_
_entity_poly.entity_id
_entity_poly.type
_entity_poly.pdbx_seq_one_letter_code
_entity_poly.pdbx_strand_id
1 'polypeptide(L)' 'MARLCGILTAEAGFKTGRGVTVKISQGCIVLMADCNEVQELREQLYQAKQGIKDVLV' A
#
# COMPACT_ATOMS: atom_id res chain seq x y z
N MET A 1 6.86 -7.45 -11.47
CA MET A 1 5.90 -6.33 -11.54
C MET A 1 4.55 -6.89 -11.94
N ALA A 2 3.64 -7.13 -10.99
CA ALA A 2 2.29 -7.56 -11.31
C ALA A 2 1.48 -6.32 -11.77
N ARG A 3 0.86 -6.40 -12.95
CA ARG A 3 0.07 -5.30 -13.52
C ARG A 3 -1.41 -5.64 -13.35
N LEU A 4 -2.13 -4.90 -12.51
CA LEU A 4 -3.59 -4.97 -12.49
C LEU A 4 -4.12 -4.31 -13.78
N CYS A 5 -4.94 -5.03 -14.55
CA CYS A 5 -5.51 -4.51 -15.79
C CYS A 5 -6.80 -3.73 -15.50
N GLY A 6 -6.73 -2.41 -15.65
CA GLY A 6 -7.77 -1.39 -15.95
C GLY A 6 -9.18 -1.49 -15.34
N ILE A 7 -9.87 -2.61 -15.51
CA ILE A 7 -11.32 -2.72 -15.33
C ILE A 7 -11.69 -2.90 -13.84
N LEU A 8 -10.84 -3.59 -13.06
CA LEU A 8 -11.09 -3.86 -11.63
C LEU A 8 -10.74 -2.68 -10.70
N THR A 9 -10.07 -1.65 -11.19
CA THR A 9 -9.47 -0.61 -10.34
C THR A 9 -10.51 0.35 -9.77
N ALA A 10 -11.43 0.87 -10.58
CA ALA A 10 -12.44 1.83 -10.10
C ALA A 10 -13.61 1.16 -9.36
N GLU A 11 -14.15 0.06 -9.90
CA GLU A 11 -15.28 -0.65 -9.29
C GLU A 11 -14.92 -1.37 -7.99
N ALA A 12 -13.69 -1.89 -7.85
CA ALA A 12 -13.24 -2.51 -6.61
C ALA A 12 -12.55 -1.53 -5.63
N GLY A 13 -12.54 -0.22 -5.94
CA GLY A 13 -12.05 0.83 -5.05
C GLY A 13 -10.52 0.96 -4.95
N PHE A 14 -9.76 0.36 -5.87
CA PHE A 14 -8.31 0.54 -5.93
C PHE A 14 -7.95 1.85 -6.61
N LYS A 15 -7.22 2.72 -5.90
CA LYS A 15 -6.66 3.95 -6.46
C LYS A 15 -5.16 3.76 -6.71
N THR A 16 -4.69 4.19 -7.89
CA THR A 16 -3.27 4.20 -8.24
C THR A 16 -2.46 5.03 -7.23
N GLY A 17 -1.28 4.55 -6.83
CA GLY A 17 -0.42 5.21 -5.84
C GLY A 17 -0.73 4.87 -4.38
N ARG A 18 -1.72 4.01 -4.12
CA ARG A 18 -2.03 3.53 -2.77
C ARG A 18 -1.46 2.13 -2.54
N GLY A 19 -1.11 1.86 -1.27
CA GLY A 19 -0.68 0.54 -0.84
C GLY A 19 -1.80 -0.50 -1.03
N VAL A 20 -1.40 -1.73 -1.33
CA VAL A 20 -2.29 -2.89 -1.29
C VAL A 20 -1.64 -3.97 -0.46
N THR A 21 -2.45 -4.66 0.33
CA THR A 21 -2.04 -5.88 1.01
C THR A 21 -2.27 -7.07 0.08
N VAL A 22 -1.24 -7.89 -0.10
CA VAL A 22 -1.29 -9.10 -0.93
C VAL A 22 -1.31 -10.33 -0.03
N LYS A 23 -2.32 -11.19 -0.16
CA LYS A 23 -2.32 -12.53 0.47
C LYS A 23 -2.20 -13.59 -0.60
N ILE A 24 -1.30 -14.54 -0.39
CA ILE A 24 -1.08 -15.69 -1.28
C ILE A 24 -1.53 -16.95 -0.55
N SER A 25 -2.45 -17.71 -1.15
CA SER A 25 -2.91 -18.99 -0.61
C SER A 25 -3.12 -19.97 -1.76
N GLN A 26 -2.48 -21.14 -1.70
CA GLN A 26 -2.64 -22.30 -2.61
C GLN A 26 -3.16 -21.98 -4.04
N GLY A 27 -2.43 -21.15 -4.79
CA GLY A 27 -2.75 -20.82 -6.18
C GLY A 27 -3.60 -19.56 -6.40
N CYS A 28 -4.02 -18.86 -5.35
CA CYS A 28 -4.75 -17.59 -5.42
C CYS A 28 -3.92 -16.43 -4.86
N ILE A 29 -3.99 -15.29 -5.56
CA ILE A 29 -3.47 -13.99 -5.11
C ILE A 29 -4.68 -13.12 -4.78
N VAL A 30 -4.81 -12.73 -3.52
CA VAL A 30 -5.85 -11.80 -3.05
C VAL A 30 -5.22 -10.43 -2.86
N LEU A 31 -5.79 -9.43 -3.52
CA LEU A 31 -5.40 -8.03 -3.42
C LEU A 31 -6.44 -7.32 -2.55
N MET A 32 -6.00 -6.69 -1.48
CA MET A 32 -6.85 -5.91 -0.59
C MET A 32 -6.34 -4.47 -0.56
N ALA A 33 -7.23 -3.50 -0.77
CA ALA A 33 -6.84 -2.11 -0.64
C ALA A 33 -6.52 -1.81 0.82
N ASP A 34 -5.40 -1.13 1.08
CA ASP A 34 -5.11 -0.66 2.43
C ASP A 34 -6.12 0.46 2.80
N CYS A 35 -6.66 0.40 4.00
CA CYS A 35 -7.54 1.44 4.55
C CYS A 35 -6.76 2.75 4.71
N ASN A 36 -7.45 3.89 4.59
CA ASN A 36 -6.86 5.22 4.71
C ASN A 36 -6.00 5.35 5.96
N GLU A 37 -6.52 4.96 7.12
CA GLU A 37 -5.84 5.09 8.41
C GLU A 37 -4.50 4.35 8.45
N VAL A 38 -4.45 3.13 7.90
CA VAL A 38 -3.21 2.32 7.87
C VAL A 38 -2.18 2.95 6.93
N GLN A 39 -2.64 3.53 5.81
CA GLN A 39 -1.76 4.21 4.88
C GLN A 39 -1.21 5.51 5.47
N GLU A 40 -2.06 6.34 6.07
CA GLU A 40 -1.66 7.58 6.73
C GLU A 40 -0.68 7.31 7.87
N LEU A 41 -0.93 6.27 8.67
CA LEU A 41 -0.03 5.85 9.74
C LEU A 41 1.33 5.40 9.17
N ARG A 42 1.34 4.70 8.04
CA ARG A 42 2.58 4.26 7.38
C ARG A 42 3.38 5.44 6.83
N GLU A 43 2.71 6.44 6.28
CA GLU A 43 3.34 7.69 5.83
C GLU A 43 3.93 8.46 7.02
N GLN A 44 3.18 8.59 8.12
CA GLN A 44 3.69 9.21 9.35
C GLN A 44 4.91 8.47 9.91
N LEU A 45 4.89 7.14 9.94
CA LEU A 45 6.03 6.33 10.38
C LEU A 45 7.24 6.49 9.46
N TYR A 46 7.02 6.62 8.15
CA TYR A 46 8.10 6.86 7.19
C TYR A 46 8.75 8.23 7.44
N GLN A 47 7.93 9.28 7.60
CA GLN A 47 8.41 10.63 7.94
C GLN A 47 9.16 10.65 9.27
N ALA A 48 8.63 10.00 10.31
CA ALA A 48 9.28 9.90 11.61
C ALA A 48 10.64 9.17 11.51
N LYS A 49 10.71 8.06 10.78
CA LYS A 49 11.97 7.34 10.55
C LYS A 49 12.99 8.16 9.77
N GLN A 50 12.54 8.97 8.82
CA GLN A 50 13.42 9.81 8.02
C GLN A 50 13.94 11.01 8.83
N GLY A 51 13.10 11.60 9.68
CA GLY A 51 13.51 12.64 10.62
C GLY A 51 14.54 12.17 11.66
N ILE A 52 14.46 10.91 12.10
CA ILE A 52 15.46 10.32 13.01
C ILE A 52 16.82 10.12 12.31
N LYS A 53 16.82 9.81 11.00
CA LYS A 53 18.07 9.67 10.23
C LYS A 53 18.75 11.02 9.99
N ASP A 54 17.97 12.09 9.86
CA ASP A 54 18.47 13.46 9.65
C ASP A 54 19.05 14.08 10.93
N VAL A 55 18.55 13.67 12.11
CA VAL A 55 19.09 14.09 13.42
C VAL A 55 20.39 13.37 13.79
N LEU A 56 20.69 12.22 13.18
CA LEU A 56 21.84 11.38 13.51
C LEU A 56 23.05 11.54 12.57
N VAL A 57 23.00 12.45 11.59
CA VAL A 57 24.10 12.76 10.66
C VAL A 57 24.87 14.01 11.07
#